data_AF-A0A3P9H8L6-F1
#
_entry.id   AF-A0A3P9H8L6-F1
#
_cell.length_a   1.000
_cell.length_b   1.000
_cell.length_c   1.000
_cell.angle_alpha   90.00
_cell.angle_beta   90.00
_cell.angle_gamma   90.00
#
_symmetry.space_group_name_H-M   'P 1'
#
loop_
_entity.id
_entity.type
_entity.pdbx_description
1 polymer ?
#
loop_
_entity_poly.entity_id
_entity_poly.type
_entity_poly.pdbx_seq_one_letter_code
_entity_poly.pdbx_strand_id
1 'polypeptide(L)'
;MPMNAADTSYGSVPGTGLLGGGGSMETSPLLEPDPEPVQHWRPLSKQQLEAAAGGPGWRKVRHYLVLTVWLACIVMFSVAVGIIVLSPRPSATCLRWWQKSLFYQLQADLYMETQAQGPQGATEVSEQLAHLRSLGIGALILEGVFHKGMSSSNFTDAPTQIQLLLMESNKANLKVVMDLCEADLLELYAAAGHSDMPSNHSTPVQDALRFWLGQGVAGFLICDTDVAYSEEALLEWRGVLQEFSTRGEERIVMVKQTSDIPRPLNSSSQSNVTLVNVVLRSILPNSRSPPSFQEVAEAIEKHLQIKEEDTWPSWTVGGEASHELKRLLFVLLITMPGSPAIQHDEDFEVFQREFMSKNSPNKDIIRSYTYKNMDKTKRANVALFNILSHSKAIEEALIASLSEPRMGS
;
A
#
# COMPACT_ATOMS: atom_id res chain seq x y z
N MET A 1 36.40 -9.24 62.92
CA MET A 1 35.62 -8.09 63.44
C MET A 1 36.15 -6.83 62.77
N PRO A 2 35.33 -5.82 62.45
CA PRO A 2 33.89 -5.83 62.15
C PRO A 2 33.73 -5.82 60.59
N MET A 3 32.74 -5.26 59.87
CA MET A 3 31.44 -4.63 60.21
C MET A 3 30.39 -4.83 59.07
N ASN A 4 29.33 -4.03 59.15
CA ASN A 4 28.11 -3.94 58.32
C ASN A 4 28.31 -2.93 57.14
N ALA A 5 27.38 -2.72 56.19
CA ALA A 5 25.93 -2.96 56.19
C ALA A 5 25.31 -3.06 54.78
N ALA A 6 24.06 -3.55 54.71
CA ALA A 6 22.88 -2.98 54.00
C ALA A 6 22.98 -2.63 52.48
N ASP A 7 21.99 -2.87 51.61
CA ASP A 7 20.58 -3.29 51.75
C ASP A 7 20.11 -4.05 50.48
N THR A 8 19.04 -4.84 50.59
CA THR A 8 17.84 -4.67 49.72
C THR A 8 16.65 -5.48 50.24
N SER A 9 15.48 -4.85 50.25
CA SER A 9 14.27 -5.35 50.91
C SER A 9 13.26 -5.93 49.93
N TYR A 10 12.81 -7.16 50.20
CA TYR A 10 11.44 -7.65 50.06
C TYR A 10 11.30 -8.79 51.08
N GLY A 11 10.28 -8.87 51.93
CA GLY A 11 9.02 -8.12 51.96
C GLY A 11 7.90 -9.04 52.41
N SER A 12 7.95 -9.54 53.65
CA SER A 12 6.88 -10.37 54.23
C SER A 12 6.82 -10.14 55.75
N VAL A 13 5.78 -9.42 56.17
CA VAL A 13 5.53 -9.05 57.57
C VAL A 13 4.46 -9.96 58.15
N PRO A 14 4.69 -10.61 59.30
CA PRO A 14 3.63 -11.11 60.15
C PRO A 14 3.31 -10.13 61.29
N GLY A 15 2.03 -10.02 61.64
CA GLY A 15 1.59 -9.72 63.00
C GLY A 15 1.71 -8.29 63.51
N THR A 16 0.70 -7.46 63.22
CA THR A 16 0.32 -6.34 64.10
C THR A 16 -0.02 -6.90 65.48
N GLY A 17 0.65 -6.42 66.53
CA GLY A 17 0.38 -6.86 67.91
C GLY A 17 -0.88 -6.22 68.51
N LEU A 18 -1.39 -6.83 69.58
CA LEU A 18 -2.26 -6.15 70.54
C LEU A 18 -1.84 -6.49 71.98
N LEU A 19 -1.41 -5.44 72.68
CA LEU A 19 -1.60 -5.15 74.12
C LEU A 19 -1.53 -6.25 75.19
N GLY A 20 -0.67 -5.99 76.18
CA GLY A 20 -1.09 -5.98 77.59
C GLY A 20 -0.75 -7.23 78.42
N GLY A 21 -0.11 -7.02 79.57
CA GLY A 21 0.23 -8.12 80.49
C GLY A 21 1.06 -7.71 81.71
N GLY A 22 0.84 -6.51 82.26
CA GLY A 22 1.55 -6.04 83.44
C GLY A 22 0.81 -6.31 84.76
N GLY A 23 1.13 -7.42 85.43
CA GLY A 23 1.09 -7.52 86.90
C GLY A 23 -0.17 -8.06 87.60
N SER A 24 0.11 -8.74 88.72
CA SER A 24 -0.77 -9.00 89.89
C SER A 24 -1.87 -10.08 89.80
N MET A 25 -1.45 -11.34 89.91
CA MET A 25 -1.67 -12.20 91.10
C MET A 25 -2.86 -11.84 92.03
N GLU A 26 -3.92 -12.68 92.04
CA GLU A 26 -4.72 -13.02 93.22
C GLU A 26 -5.47 -14.36 93.05
N THR A 27 -5.98 -14.93 94.15
CA THR A 27 -6.25 -16.38 94.33
C THR A 27 -7.73 -16.80 94.29
N SER A 28 -8.05 -17.97 93.70
CA SER A 28 -9.04 -18.95 94.22
C SER A 28 -9.11 -20.26 93.38
N PRO A 29 -9.65 -21.38 93.90
CA PRO A 29 -9.33 -22.72 93.40
C PRO A 29 -10.40 -23.42 92.54
N LEU A 30 -9.93 -24.40 91.75
CA LEU A 30 -10.61 -25.60 91.25
C LEU A 30 -12.00 -25.46 90.56
N LEU A 31 -11.93 -25.20 89.26
CA LEU A 31 -12.76 -25.87 88.25
C LEU A 31 -12.06 -25.69 86.90
N GLU A 32 -11.42 -26.75 86.40
CA GLU A 32 -10.80 -26.76 85.07
C GLU A 32 -11.89 -26.90 84.00
N PRO A 33 -12.08 -25.92 83.09
CA PRO A 33 -12.74 -26.19 81.82
C PRO A 33 -11.71 -26.83 80.88
N ASP A 34 -12.07 -27.96 80.27
CA ASP A 34 -11.24 -28.61 79.24
C ASP A 34 -10.85 -27.58 78.15
N PRO A 35 -9.55 -27.38 77.84
CA PRO A 35 -9.15 -26.48 76.78
C PRO A 35 -9.47 -27.11 75.43
N GLU A 36 -10.43 -26.52 74.69
CA GLU A 36 -10.71 -26.92 73.32
C GLU A 36 -9.41 -26.90 72.48
N PRO A 37 -9.05 -28.01 71.80
CA PRO A 37 -7.76 -28.11 71.14
C PRO A 37 -7.73 -27.23 69.89
N VAL A 38 -6.99 -26.13 69.97
CA VAL A 38 -6.61 -25.32 68.80
C VAL A 38 -5.89 -26.22 67.80
N GLN A 39 -6.58 -26.63 66.74
CA GLN A 39 -6.03 -27.55 65.74
C GLN A 39 -4.92 -26.88 64.92
N HIS A 40 -3.69 -27.04 65.40
CA HIS A 40 -2.50 -26.69 64.64
C HIS A 40 -2.36 -27.67 63.47
N TRP A 41 -2.63 -27.19 62.25
CA TRP A 41 -2.57 -27.96 61.01
C TRP A 41 -1.16 -28.53 60.77
N ARG A 42 -0.91 -29.76 61.23
CA ARG A 42 0.33 -30.48 60.95
C ARG A 42 0.32 -31.06 59.54
N PRO A 43 1.39 -30.87 58.73
CA PRO A 43 1.52 -31.60 57.47
C PRO A 43 1.56 -33.10 57.73
N LEU A 44 0.75 -33.87 56.99
CA LEU A 44 0.61 -35.31 57.19
C LEU A 44 1.90 -36.08 56.84
N SER A 45 2.23 -37.07 57.65
CA SER A 45 3.29 -38.03 57.31
C SER A 45 2.86 -38.92 56.13
N LYS A 46 3.84 -39.41 55.35
CA LYS A 46 3.61 -40.24 54.15
C LYS A 46 2.65 -41.41 54.42
N GLN A 47 2.84 -42.14 55.52
CA GLN A 47 2.02 -43.31 55.85
C GLN A 47 0.58 -42.95 56.22
N GLN A 48 0.36 -41.83 56.93
CA GLN A 48 -0.99 -41.35 57.24
C GLN A 48 -1.72 -40.88 55.98
N LEU A 49 -1.00 -40.26 55.04
CA LEU A 49 -1.55 -39.84 53.75
C LEU A 49 -1.93 -41.03 52.86
N GLU A 50 -1.09 -42.08 52.82
CA GLU A 50 -1.38 -43.31 52.09
C GLU A 50 -2.57 -44.08 52.69
N ALA A 51 -2.69 -44.12 54.01
CA ALA A 51 -3.84 -44.73 54.70
C ALA A 51 -5.15 -43.96 54.43
N ALA A 52 -5.15 -42.63 54.58
CA ALA A 52 -6.34 -41.81 54.38
C ALA A 52 -6.79 -41.72 52.90
N ALA A 53 -5.84 -41.63 51.97
CA ALA A 53 -6.13 -41.46 50.54
C ALA A 53 -6.10 -42.77 49.72
N GLY A 54 -5.82 -43.92 50.36
CA GLY A 54 -5.78 -45.23 49.72
C GLY A 54 -7.15 -45.86 49.42
N GLY A 55 -8.23 -45.30 49.97
CA GLY A 55 -9.58 -45.84 49.89
C GLY A 55 -10.12 -46.01 48.45
N PRO A 56 -11.02 -46.98 48.20
CA PRO A 56 -11.48 -47.31 46.84
C PRO A 56 -12.23 -46.16 46.14
N GLY A 57 -12.92 -45.29 46.90
CA GLY A 57 -13.52 -44.06 46.37
C GLY A 57 -12.46 -43.07 45.85
N TRP A 58 -11.47 -42.73 46.69
CA TRP A 58 -10.35 -41.86 46.31
C TRP A 58 -9.53 -42.40 45.14
N ARG A 59 -9.35 -43.72 45.05
CA ARG A 59 -8.69 -44.37 43.90
C ARG A 59 -9.48 -44.13 42.60
N LYS A 60 -10.81 -44.27 42.62
CA LYS A 60 -11.66 -43.96 41.46
C LYS A 60 -11.58 -42.48 41.09
N VAL A 61 -11.72 -41.57 42.06
CA VAL A 61 -11.61 -40.12 41.85
C VAL A 61 -10.29 -39.73 41.20
N ARG A 62 -9.15 -40.29 41.66
CA ARG A 62 -7.84 -40.07 41.03
C ARG A 62 -7.79 -40.54 39.57
N HIS A 63 -8.34 -41.71 39.25
CA HIS A 63 -8.37 -42.22 37.87
C HIS A 63 -9.27 -41.36 36.97
N TYR A 64 -10.45 -40.94 37.45
CA TYR A 64 -11.31 -40.01 36.71
C TYR A 64 -10.62 -38.67 36.49
N LEU A 65 -9.98 -38.09 37.50
CA LEU A 65 -9.28 -36.80 37.36
C LEU A 65 -8.16 -36.89 36.32
N VAL A 66 -7.35 -37.95 36.36
CA VAL A 66 -6.27 -38.19 35.38
C VAL A 66 -6.84 -38.38 33.97
N LEU A 67 -7.91 -39.17 33.81
CA LEU A 67 -8.59 -39.34 32.51
C LEU A 67 -9.14 -38.02 31.97
N THR A 68 -9.80 -37.20 32.80
CA THR A 68 -10.32 -35.89 32.41
C THR A 68 -9.20 -34.93 32.00
N VAL A 69 -8.06 -34.94 32.70
CA VAL A 69 -6.87 -34.15 32.30
C VAL A 69 -6.34 -34.61 30.95
N TRP A 70 -6.19 -35.91 30.72
CA TRP A 70 -5.75 -36.44 29.41
C TRP A 70 -6.72 -36.10 28.28
N LEU A 71 -8.04 -36.23 28.50
CA LEU A 71 -9.05 -35.82 27.54
C LEU A 71 -9.00 -34.31 27.25
N ALA A 72 -8.84 -33.48 28.27
CA ALA A 72 -8.67 -32.03 28.11
C ALA A 72 -7.39 -31.70 27.30
N CYS A 73 -6.28 -32.39 27.55
CA CYS A 73 -5.05 -32.24 26.76
C CYS A 73 -5.27 -32.63 25.28
N ILE A 74 -5.97 -33.73 25.00
CA ILE A 74 -6.28 -34.16 23.63
C ILE A 74 -7.19 -33.13 22.94
N VAL A 75 -8.24 -32.65 23.61
CA VAL A 75 -9.14 -31.61 23.08
C VAL A 75 -8.37 -30.32 22.79
N MET A 76 -7.56 -29.83 23.73
CA MET A 76 -6.71 -28.65 23.55
C MET A 76 -5.74 -28.80 22.38
N PHE A 77 -5.11 -29.97 22.23
CA PHE A 77 -4.21 -30.26 21.11
C PHE A 77 -4.96 -30.29 19.76
N SER A 78 -6.12 -30.97 19.71
CA SER A 78 -6.96 -31.01 18.51
C SER A 78 -7.47 -29.63 18.10
N VAL A 79 -7.84 -28.78 19.07
CA VAL A 79 -8.23 -27.38 18.81
C VAL A 79 -7.04 -26.58 18.29
N ALA A 80 -5.85 -26.71 18.88
CA ALA A 80 -4.66 -25.99 18.42
C ALA A 80 -4.24 -26.39 16.99
N VAL A 81 -4.25 -27.69 16.67
CA VAL A 81 -3.99 -28.19 15.31
C VAL A 81 -5.10 -27.73 14.34
N GLY A 82 -6.36 -27.77 14.77
CA GLY A 82 -7.49 -27.27 14.02
C GLY A 82 -7.33 -25.79 13.65
N ILE A 83 -6.96 -24.94 14.61
CA ILE A 83 -6.67 -23.52 14.36
C ILE A 83 -5.55 -23.36 13.32
N ILE A 84 -4.45 -24.13 13.41
CA ILE A 84 -3.33 -24.02 12.46
C ILE A 84 -3.73 -24.47 11.04
N VAL A 85 -4.57 -25.49 10.90
CA VAL A 85 -4.99 -26.05 9.60
C VAL A 85 -6.12 -25.25 8.96
N LEU A 86 -7.08 -24.76 9.76
CA LEU A 86 -8.20 -23.95 9.27
C LEU A 86 -7.86 -22.45 9.18
N SER A 87 -6.77 -21.99 9.82
CA SER A 87 -6.28 -20.63 9.60
C SER A 87 -5.85 -20.51 8.14
N PRO A 88 -6.50 -19.63 7.35
CA PRO A 88 -6.04 -19.37 6.00
C PRO A 88 -4.62 -18.83 6.11
N ARG A 89 -3.67 -19.51 5.45
CA ARG A 89 -2.31 -18.98 5.35
C ARG A 89 -2.40 -17.58 4.75
N PRO A 90 -1.86 -16.53 5.40
CA PRO A 90 -1.76 -15.23 4.77
C PRO A 90 -1.03 -15.43 3.44
N SER A 91 -1.74 -15.21 2.33
CA SER A 91 -1.12 -15.28 1.02
C SER A 91 -0.07 -14.19 0.98
N ALA A 92 1.20 -14.59 0.85
CA ALA A 92 2.34 -13.69 0.74
C ALA A 92 2.34 -12.96 -0.62
N THR A 93 1.23 -12.33 -0.98
CA THR A 93 1.10 -11.42 -2.11
C THR A 93 1.86 -10.14 -1.76
N CYS A 94 3.18 -10.20 -1.90
CA CYS A 94 4.02 -9.03 -1.87
C CYS A 94 3.59 -8.13 -3.03
N LEU A 95 2.70 -7.18 -2.72
CA LEU A 95 2.11 -6.26 -3.68
C LEU A 95 3.25 -5.57 -4.45
N ARG A 96 3.16 -5.62 -5.77
CA ARG A 96 4.14 -5.04 -6.69
C ARG A 96 4.16 -3.52 -6.56
N TRP A 97 5.19 -2.86 -7.07
CA TRP A 97 5.34 -1.41 -6.88
C TRP A 97 4.12 -0.63 -7.41
N TRP A 98 3.52 -1.07 -8.53
CA TRP A 98 2.33 -0.45 -9.12
C TRP A 98 1.04 -0.71 -8.34
N GLN A 99 0.99 -1.78 -7.55
CA GLN A 99 -0.16 -2.14 -6.70
C GLN A 99 -0.16 -1.36 -5.38
N LYS A 100 1.01 -0.81 -4.98
CA LYS A 100 1.21 0.06 -3.82
C LYS A 100 1.39 1.54 -4.19
N SER A 101 1.28 1.89 -5.47
CA SER A 101 1.54 3.25 -5.94
C SER A 101 0.24 3.98 -6.19
N LEU A 102 0.11 5.15 -5.57
CA LEU A 102 -0.76 6.18 -6.07
C LEU A 102 -0.13 6.78 -7.34
N PHE A 103 -0.89 6.78 -8.44
CA PHE A 103 -0.50 7.35 -9.72
C PHE A 103 -0.95 8.81 -9.80
N TYR A 104 -0.15 9.64 -10.46
CA TYR A 104 -0.47 11.05 -10.74
C TYR A 104 -0.26 11.33 -12.24
N GLN A 105 -1.32 11.71 -12.95
CA GLN A 105 -1.23 12.11 -14.36
C GLN A 105 -0.61 13.50 -14.45
N LEU A 106 0.26 13.70 -15.45
CA LEU A 106 1.11 14.87 -15.55
C LEU A 106 1.31 15.27 -17.00
N GLN A 107 0.86 16.47 -17.35
CA GLN A 107 1.08 17.03 -18.68
C GLN A 107 2.56 17.41 -18.85
N ALA A 108 3.23 16.82 -19.84
CA ALA A 108 4.65 17.07 -20.10
C ALA A 108 4.92 18.55 -20.46
N ASP A 109 4.07 19.14 -21.31
CA ASP A 109 4.23 20.50 -21.87
C ASP A 109 4.51 21.58 -20.81
N LEU A 110 3.76 21.57 -19.70
CA LEU A 110 3.88 22.52 -18.58
C LEU A 110 5.26 22.47 -17.89
N TYR A 111 5.83 21.27 -17.79
CA TYR A 111 7.15 21.05 -17.21
C TYR A 111 8.26 21.39 -18.19
N MET A 112 8.06 21.15 -19.49
CA MET A 112 9.00 21.57 -20.54
C MET A 112 9.13 23.11 -20.55
N GLU A 113 8.01 23.84 -20.48
CA GLU A 113 8.02 25.31 -20.41
C GLU A 113 8.73 25.83 -19.15
N THR A 114 8.44 25.24 -18.00
CA THR A 114 9.06 25.63 -16.72
C THR A 114 10.57 25.36 -16.73
N GLN A 115 11.00 24.19 -17.20
CA GLN A 115 12.43 23.84 -17.29
C GLN A 115 13.19 24.67 -18.35
N ALA A 116 12.52 25.11 -19.42
CA ALA A 116 13.10 26.00 -20.43
C ALA A 116 13.50 27.38 -19.88
N GLN A 117 13.04 27.76 -18.67
CA GLN A 117 13.47 28.97 -17.95
C GLN A 117 14.91 28.87 -17.39
N GLY A 118 15.61 27.75 -17.62
CA GLY A 118 17.04 27.57 -17.33
C GLY A 118 17.32 26.86 -16.01
N PRO A 119 18.50 27.05 -15.40
CA PRO A 119 18.92 26.31 -14.20
C PRO A 119 17.96 26.43 -13.02
N GLN A 120 17.26 27.56 -12.91
CA GLN A 120 16.24 27.80 -11.90
C GLN A 120 15.03 26.86 -12.11
N GLY A 121 14.49 26.80 -13.32
CA GLY A 121 13.38 25.92 -13.69
C GLY A 121 13.69 24.42 -13.54
N ALA A 122 14.92 24.01 -13.85
CA ALA A 122 15.34 22.62 -13.60
C ALA A 122 15.40 22.26 -12.09
N THR A 123 15.83 23.20 -11.26
CA THR A 123 15.83 23.03 -9.79
C THR A 123 14.40 23.01 -9.24
N GLU A 124 13.55 23.86 -9.78
CA GLU A 124 12.12 23.99 -9.47
C GLU A 124 11.35 22.69 -9.73
N VAL A 125 11.55 22.07 -10.90
CA VAL A 125 11.01 20.74 -11.24
C VAL A 125 11.49 19.66 -10.26
N SER A 126 12.76 19.69 -9.83
CA SER A 126 13.30 18.74 -8.85
C SER A 126 12.65 18.90 -7.46
N GLU A 127 12.47 20.13 -6.97
CA GLU A 127 11.74 20.40 -5.71
C GLU A 127 10.26 19.96 -5.82
N GLN A 128 9.62 20.13 -6.97
CA GLN A 128 8.25 19.69 -7.25
C GLN A 128 8.10 18.16 -7.23
N LEU A 129 9.00 17.42 -7.89
CA LEU A 129 9.02 15.95 -7.85
C LEU A 129 9.25 15.43 -6.42
N ALA A 130 10.17 16.02 -5.67
CA ALA A 130 10.38 15.70 -4.26
C ALA A 130 9.14 15.98 -3.40
N HIS A 131 8.39 17.06 -3.69
CA HIS A 131 7.12 17.35 -3.03
C HIS A 131 6.04 16.31 -3.34
N LEU A 132 5.85 15.93 -4.62
CA LEU A 132 4.91 14.88 -5.02
C LEU A 132 5.21 13.56 -4.28
N ARG A 133 6.50 13.19 -4.19
CA ARG A 133 6.92 12.02 -3.40
C ARG A 133 6.57 12.15 -1.91
N SER A 134 6.72 13.34 -1.32
CA SER A 134 6.37 13.59 0.08
C SER A 134 4.86 13.49 0.38
N LEU A 135 4.01 13.65 -0.63
CA LEU A 135 2.56 13.45 -0.54
C LEU A 135 2.15 11.96 -0.68
N GLY A 136 3.10 11.03 -0.76
CA GLY A 136 2.82 9.60 -0.93
C GLY A 136 2.56 9.15 -2.37
N ILE A 137 2.83 10.01 -3.37
CA ILE A 137 2.74 9.62 -4.79
C ILE A 137 3.87 8.62 -5.08
N GLY A 138 3.51 7.50 -5.71
CA GLY A 138 4.43 6.42 -6.06
C GLY A 138 4.87 6.44 -7.52
N ALA A 139 3.97 6.87 -8.40
CA ALA A 139 4.18 6.83 -9.84
C ALA A 139 3.58 8.05 -10.55
N LEU A 140 4.17 8.43 -11.67
CA LEU A 140 3.72 9.49 -12.57
C LEU A 140 3.29 8.88 -13.90
N ILE A 141 2.22 9.38 -14.50
CA ILE A 141 1.81 9.09 -15.88
C ILE A 141 2.08 10.36 -16.69
N LEU A 142 3.08 10.34 -17.58
CA LEU A 142 3.39 11.48 -18.46
C LEU A 142 2.47 11.49 -19.67
N GLU A 143 1.53 12.43 -19.69
CA GLU A 143 0.62 12.69 -20.80
C GLU A 143 1.18 13.82 -21.70
N GLY A 144 0.86 13.83 -23.00
CA GLY A 144 1.31 14.87 -23.93
C GLY A 144 2.78 14.82 -24.38
N VAL A 145 3.49 13.71 -24.15
CA VAL A 145 4.87 13.52 -24.67
C VAL A 145 4.88 13.38 -26.20
N PHE A 146 3.82 12.81 -26.77
CA PHE A 146 3.66 12.60 -28.20
C PHE A 146 2.39 13.32 -28.67
N HIS A 147 2.55 14.42 -29.40
CA HIS A 147 1.41 15.09 -30.03
C HIS A 147 0.98 14.35 -31.30
N LYS A 148 -0.33 14.29 -31.52
CA LYS A 148 -0.95 13.65 -32.68
C LYS A 148 -0.39 14.20 -34.01
N GLY A 149 0.29 13.35 -34.78
CA GLY A 149 0.96 13.69 -36.04
C GLY A 149 2.47 13.90 -35.95
N MET A 150 3.09 13.63 -34.79
CA MET A 150 4.56 13.58 -34.65
C MET A 150 5.09 12.32 -35.35
N SER A 151 5.91 12.49 -36.39
CA SER A 151 6.36 11.38 -37.26
C SER A 151 7.27 10.38 -36.55
N SER A 152 7.20 9.12 -36.98
CA SER A 152 7.95 7.97 -36.44
C SER A 152 9.46 8.18 -36.22
N SER A 153 10.15 9.04 -37.00
CA SER A 153 11.56 9.38 -36.78
C SER A 153 11.83 9.95 -35.38
N ASN A 154 10.86 10.68 -34.83
CA ASN A 154 11.04 11.46 -33.62
C ASN A 154 10.74 10.65 -32.35
N PHE A 155 10.30 9.39 -32.46
CA PHE A 155 9.94 8.59 -31.28
C PHE A 155 11.17 8.25 -30.40
N THR A 156 12.37 8.21 -31.00
CA THR A 156 13.65 8.08 -30.29
C THR A 156 14.40 9.41 -30.10
N ASP A 157 14.03 10.47 -30.83
CA ASP A 157 14.58 11.82 -30.65
C ASP A 157 13.85 12.54 -29.50
N ALA A 158 13.98 11.97 -28.30
CA ALA A 158 13.44 12.56 -27.08
C ALA A 158 14.08 13.95 -26.82
N PRO A 159 13.28 15.00 -26.59
CA PRO A 159 13.79 16.27 -26.08
C PRO A 159 14.63 16.04 -24.81
N THR A 160 15.80 16.67 -24.72
CA THR A 160 16.72 16.53 -23.58
C THR A 160 16.05 16.86 -22.25
N GLN A 161 15.02 17.70 -22.29
CA GLN A 161 14.15 18.07 -21.19
C GLN A 161 13.41 16.87 -20.57
N ILE A 162 12.91 15.95 -21.40
CA ILE A 162 12.20 14.74 -20.93
C ILE A 162 13.18 13.76 -20.28
N GLN A 163 14.39 13.62 -20.84
CA GLN A 163 15.45 12.78 -20.23
C GLN A 163 15.84 13.31 -18.84
N LEU A 164 15.98 14.64 -18.68
CA LEU A 164 16.22 15.27 -17.38
C LEU A 164 15.05 15.07 -16.40
N LEU A 165 13.81 15.17 -16.87
CA LEU A 165 12.61 14.90 -16.06
C LEU A 165 12.58 13.44 -15.57
N LEU A 166 12.89 12.47 -16.44
CA LEU A 166 13.00 11.04 -16.09
C LEU A 166 14.13 10.80 -15.07
N MET A 167 15.28 11.45 -15.24
CA MET A 167 16.43 11.33 -14.33
C MET A 167 16.09 11.86 -12.93
N GLU A 168 15.54 13.07 -12.82
CA GLU A 168 15.16 13.66 -11.52
C GLU A 168 13.98 12.92 -10.88
N SER A 169 13.03 12.39 -11.67
CA SER A 169 11.93 11.56 -11.15
C SER A 169 12.43 10.25 -10.55
N ASN A 170 13.32 9.54 -11.24
CA ASN A 170 13.91 8.30 -10.73
C ASN A 170 14.76 8.55 -9.47
N LYS A 171 15.52 9.66 -9.43
CA LYS A 171 16.26 10.14 -8.25
C LYS A 171 15.35 10.49 -7.08
N ALA A 172 14.15 11.02 -7.33
CA ALA A 172 13.10 11.23 -6.33
C ALA A 172 12.34 9.94 -5.93
N ASN A 173 12.71 8.77 -6.49
CA ASN A 173 12.04 7.48 -6.31
C ASN A 173 10.55 7.53 -6.73
N LEU A 174 10.27 8.19 -7.85
CA LEU A 174 9.00 8.17 -8.57
C LEU A 174 9.14 7.33 -9.83
N LYS A 175 8.25 6.34 -10.00
CA LYS A 175 8.22 5.49 -11.20
C LYS A 175 7.42 6.19 -12.30
N VAL A 176 8.04 6.38 -13.47
CA VAL A 176 7.42 7.12 -14.58
C VAL A 176 6.85 6.16 -15.62
N VAL A 177 5.55 6.24 -15.86
CA VAL A 177 4.84 5.59 -16.96
C VAL A 177 4.60 6.62 -18.06
N MET A 178 4.76 6.24 -19.32
CA MET A 178 4.61 7.14 -20.47
C MET A 178 3.29 6.86 -21.20
N ASP A 179 2.45 7.88 -21.43
CA ASP A 179 1.21 7.75 -22.20
C ASP A 179 1.50 7.77 -23.70
N LEU A 180 1.00 6.74 -24.40
CA LEU A 180 1.12 6.51 -25.83
C LEU A 180 -0.25 6.56 -26.55
N CYS A 181 -1.35 6.82 -25.85
CA CYS A 181 -2.69 6.91 -26.44
C CYS A 181 -2.82 7.97 -27.57
N GLU A 182 -1.97 9.00 -27.58
CA GLU A 182 -1.93 10.02 -28.65
C GLU A 182 -0.81 9.78 -29.69
N ALA A 183 0.04 8.78 -29.48
CA ALA A 183 1.12 8.44 -30.40
C ALA A 183 0.60 7.64 -31.59
N ASP A 184 1.08 7.95 -32.81
CA ASP A 184 0.75 7.16 -33.99
C ASP A 184 1.59 5.87 -34.04
N LEU A 185 1.19 4.89 -33.23
CA LEU A 185 1.81 3.57 -33.21
C LEU A 185 1.61 2.83 -34.55
N LEU A 186 0.58 3.19 -35.34
CA LEU A 186 0.34 2.59 -36.65
C LEU A 186 1.43 3.00 -37.66
N GLU A 187 1.92 4.24 -37.64
CA GLU A 187 3.10 4.64 -38.45
C GLU A 187 4.34 3.80 -38.10
N LEU A 188 4.60 3.56 -36.81
CA LEU A 188 5.75 2.75 -36.36
C LEU A 188 5.67 1.29 -36.81
N TYR A 189 4.48 0.67 -36.76
CA TYR A 189 4.26 -0.67 -37.31
C TYR A 189 4.30 -0.70 -38.84
N ALA A 190 3.80 0.35 -39.52
CA ALA A 190 3.86 0.46 -40.98
C ALA A 190 5.31 0.63 -41.50
N ALA A 191 6.14 1.38 -40.77
CA ALA A 191 7.58 1.50 -41.06
C ALA A 191 8.30 0.15 -40.95
N ALA A 192 7.90 -0.72 -40.02
CA ALA A 192 8.40 -2.09 -39.93
C ALA A 192 7.99 -2.95 -41.13
N GLY A 193 6.74 -2.80 -41.61
CA GLY A 193 6.20 -3.56 -42.74
C GLY A 193 6.83 -3.28 -44.11
N HIS A 194 7.64 -2.22 -44.23
CA HIS A 194 8.35 -1.87 -45.46
C HIS A 194 9.81 -2.36 -45.52
N SER A 195 10.33 -3.05 -44.49
CA SER A 195 11.69 -3.59 -44.51
C SER A 195 11.72 -5.04 -45.03
N ASP A 196 12.11 -5.22 -46.30
CA ASP A 196 12.37 -6.52 -46.96
C ASP A 196 13.64 -7.24 -46.44
N MET A 197 13.95 -7.14 -45.14
CA MET A 197 15.20 -7.63 -44.53
C MET A 197 14.91 -8.72 -43.48
N PRO A 198 15.67 -9.84 -43.43
CA PRO A 198 15.26 -11.02 -42.67
C PRO A 198 15.25 -10.80 -41.15
N SER A 199 14.42 -11.64 -40.50
CA SER A 199 13.89 -11.62 -39.13
C SER A 199 14.91 -11.75 -37.97
N ASN A 200 16.12 -11.23 -38.11
CA ASN A 200 17.16 -11.21 -37.07
C ASN A 200 17.40 -9.82 -36.46
N HIS A 201 16.75 -8.77 -36.99
CA HIS A 201 16.81 -7.41 -36.44
C HIS A 201 15.54 -7.09 -35.68
N SER A 202 15.67 -6.28 -34.62
CA SER A 202 14.56 -5.77 -33.84
C SER A 202 13.64 -4.89 -34.68
N THR A 203 12.34 -4.90 -34.36
CA THR A 203 11.39 -4.01 -35.02
C THR A 203 11.61 -2.56 -34.55
N PRO A 204 11.28 -1.54 -35.38
CA PRO A 204 11.31 -0.14 -34.97
C PRO A 204 10.57 0.13 -33.65
N VAL A 205 9.46 -0.58 -33.41
CA VAL A 205 8.69 -0.53 -32.15
C VAL A 205 9.51 -1.08 -30.98
N GLN A 206 10.21 -2.21 -31.12
CA GLN A 206 11.07 -2.71 -30.05
C GLN A 206 12.23 -1.77 -29.75
N ASP A 207 12.86 -1.18 -30.76
CA ASP A 207 14.00 -0.26 -30.56
C ASP A 207 13.55 1.03 -29.86
N ALA A 208 12.38 1.54 -30.24
CA ALA A 208 11.67 2.60 -29.52
C ALA A 208 11.41 2.24 -28.04
N LEU A 209 10.87 1.05 -27.76
CA LEU A 209 10.65 0.58 -26.38
C LEU A 209 11.97 0.46 -25.60
N ARG A 210 13.01 -0.15 -26.18
CA ARG A 210 14.34 -0.29 -25.56
C ARG A 210 14.98 1.05 -25.27
N PHE A 211 14.84 2.03 -26.15
CA PHE A 211 15.32 3.38 -25.94
C PHE A 211 14.72 3.99 -24.67
N TRP A 212 13.38 4.04 -24.56
CA TRP A 212 12.70 4.64 -23.41
C TRP A 212 12.90 3.85 -22.10
N LEU A 213 12.90 2.52 -22.17
CA LEU A 213 13.24 1.67 -21.02
C LEU A 213 14.69 1.89 -20.56
N GLY A 214 15.62 2.13 -21.49
CA GLY A 214 17.00 2.52 -21.22
C GLY A 214 17.15 3.90 -20.56
N GLN A 215 16.24 4.84 -20.84
CA GLN A 215 16.12 6.13 -20.12
C GLN A 215 15.48 5.97 -18.72
N GLY A 216 15.12 4.75 -18.31
CA GLY A 216 14.57 4.45 -16.99
C GLY A 216 13.05 4.55 -16.88
N VAL A 217 12.30 4.61 -17.99
CA VAL A 217 10.83 4.54 -17.99
C VAL A 217 10.36 3.24 -17.34
N ALA A 218 9.41 3.32 -16.42
CA ALA A 218 8.89 2.20 -15.62
C ALA A 218 7.73 1.45 -16.28
N GLY A 219 7.13 2.00 -17.34
CA GLY A 219 6.09 1.33 -18.11
C GLY A 219 5.47 2.24 -19.17
N PHE A 220 4.52 1.68 -19.91
CA PHE A 220 3.80 2.39 -20.96
C PHE A 220 2.29 2.26 -20.73
N LEU A 221 1.57 3.35 -20.99
CA LEU A 221 0.11 3.40 -21.01
C LEU A 221 -0.34 3.45 -22.47
N ILE A 222 -1.20 2.51 -22.87
CA ILE A 222 -1.83 2.46 -24.20
C ILE A 222 -3.35 2.51 -24.06
N CYS A 223 -4.08 2.86 -25.11
CA CYS A 223 -5.54 2.85 -25.11
C CYS A 223 -6.11 1.53 -25.66
N ASP A 224 -7.29 1.15 -25.19
CA ASP A 224 -8.05 -0.02 -25.64
C ASP A 224 -8.45 0.02 -27.14
N THR A 225 -8.33 1.20 -27.75
CA THR A 225 -8.53 1.44 -29.19
C THR A 225 -7.32 1.11 -30.06
N ASP A 226 -6.12 1.06 -29.48
CA ASP A 226 -4.85 1.15 -30.21
C ASP A 226 -4.45 -0.17 -30.86
N VAL A 227 -3.62 -0.10 -31.91
CA VAL A 227 -3.07 -1.29 -32.60
C VAL A 227 -2.17 -2.14 -31.68
N ALA A 228 -1.55 -1.51 -30.68
CA ALA A 228 -0.76 -2.20 -29.66
C ALA A 228 -1.63 -3.00 -28.67
N TYR A 229 -2.95 -2.75 -28.60
CA TYR A 229 -3.88 -3.54 -27.80
C TYR A 229 -4.33 -4.81 -28.55
N SER A 230 -3.35 -5.67 -28.85
CA SER A 230 -3.52 -7.00 -29.47
C SER A 230 -2.65 -8.04 -28.77
N GLU A 231 -3.04 -9.32 -28.80
CA GLU A 231 -2.27 -10.40 -28.14
C GLU A 231 -0.84 -10.49 -28.71
N GLU A 232 -0.69 -10.39 -30.02
CA GLU A 232 0.60 -10.44 -30.73
C GLU A 232 1.53 -9.29 -30.31
N ALA A 233 1.04 -8.05 -30.33
CA ALA A 233 1.82 -6.88 -29.93
C ALA A 233 2.18 -6.92 -28.43
N LEU A 234 1.24 -7.30 -27.55
CA LEU A 234 1.50 -7.39 -26.11
C LEU A 234 2.47 -8.52 -25.74
N LEU A 235 2.52 -9.61 -26.53
CA LEU A 235 3.54 -10.65 -26.40
C LEU A 235 4.93 -10.16 -26.86
N GLU A 236 5.01 -9.41 -27.97
CA GLU A 236 6.26 -8.77 -28.41
C GLU A 236 6.78 -7.78 -27.37
N TRP A 237 5.91 -6.89 -26.88
CA TRP A 237 6.23 -5.89 -25.87
C TRP A 237 6.69 -6.53 -24.56
N ARG A 238 6.05 -7.62 -24.11
CA ARG A 238 6.50 -8.38 -22.92
C ARG A 238 7.97 -8.79 -23.06
N GLY A 239 8.38 -9.30 -24.21
CA GLY A 239 9.76 -9.75 -24.44
C GLY A 239 10.77 -8.65 -24.11
N VAL A 240 10.49 -7.43 -24.58
CA VAL A 240 11.32 -6.24 -24.30
C VAL A 240 11.18 -5.76 -22.85
N LEU A 241 9.95 -5.66 -22.32
CA LEU A 241 9.75 -5.19 -20.94
C LEU A 241 10.39 -6.14 -19.91
N GLN A 242 10.42 -7.45 -20.19
CA GLN A 242 11.04 -8.45 -19.34
C GLN A 242 12.58 -8.38 -19.36
N GLU A 243 13.19 -7.97 -20.47
CA GLU A 243 14.64 -7.68 -20.59
C GLU A 243 15.06 -6.58 -19.61
N PHE A 244 14.22 -5.55 -19.41
CA PHE A 244 14.47 -4.39 -18.54
C PHE A 244 13.83 -4.52 -17.13
N SER A 245 13.26 -5.68 -16.80
CA SER A 245 12.60 -5.94 -15.51
C SER A 245 13.51 -6.66 -14.53
N THR A 246 13.72 -6.07 -13.35
CA THR A 246 14.47 -6.71 -12.26
C THR A 246 13.62 -6.83 -10.99
N ARG A 247 14.09 -7.58 -9.98
CA ARG A 247 13.32 -7.83 -8.74
C ARG A 247 13.11 -6.53 -7.95
N GLY A 248 11.94 -5.93 -8.11
CA GLY A 248 11.56 -4.64 -7.50
C GLY A 248 11.48 -3.48 -8.50
N GLU A 249 12.07 -3.63 -9.69
CA GLU A 249 12.02 -2.68 -10.80
C GLU A 249 11.49 -3.36 -12.07
N GLU A 250 10.28 -3.89 -11.96
CA GLU A 250 9.54 -4.50 -13.06
C GLU A 250 8.91 -3.43 -13.95
N ARG A 251 8.91 -3.67 -15.26
CA ARG A 251 8.31 -2.78 -16.27
C ARG A 251 6.89 -3.24 -16.57
N ILE A 252 5.96 -2.30 -16.70
CA ILE A 252 4.52 -2.61 -16.85
C ILE A 252 3.90 -2.08 -18.14
N VAL A 253 2.86 -2.76 -18.60
CA VAL A 253 1.87 -2.22 -19.53
C VAL A 253 0.60 -1.87 -18.76
N MET A 254 0.17 -0.62 -18.89
CA MET A 254 -1.12 -0.12 -18.42
C MET A 254 -2.04 0.09 -19.63
N VAL A 255 -3.35 -0.14 -19.46
CA VAL A 255 -4.35 0.12 -20.51
C VAL A 255 -5.38 1.13 -20.02
N LYS A 256 -5.51 2.26 -20.73
CA LYS A 256 -6.56 3.27 -20.56
C LYS A 256 -7.83 2.74 -21.23
N GLN A 257 -8.84 2.41 -20.44
CA GLN A 257 -10.13 1.96 -20.96
C GLN A 257 -10.95 3.18 -21.42
N THR A 258 -11.15 3.32 -22.73
CA THR A 258 -11.95 4.39 -23.34
C THR A 258 -13.38 3.93 -23.63
N SER A 259 -13.56 2.63 -23.90
CA SER A 259 -14.85 2.03 -24.25
C SER A 259 -15.49 1.33 -23.05
N ASP A 260 -16.82 1.39 -22.92
CA ASP A 260 -17.59 0.71 -21.87
C ASP A 260 -17.30 -0.79 -21.74
N ILE A 261 -17.04 -1.44 -22.87
CA ILE A 261 -16.65 -2.84 -22.95
C ILE A 261 -15.27 -2.85 -23.64
N PRO A 262 -14.19 -3.27 -22.95
CA PRO A 262 -12.89 -3.37 -23.59
C PRO A 262 -12.93 -4.48 -24.65
N ARG A 263 -12.14 -4.34 -25.72
CA ARG A 263 -12.04 -5.41 -26.73
C ARG A 263 -11.48 -6.67 -26.04
N PRO A 264 -12.13 -7.84 -26.16
CA PRO A 264 -11.60 -9.05 -25.54
C PRO A 264 -10.26 -9.40 -26.21
N LEU A 265 -9.18 -9.38 -25.43
CA LEU A 265 -7.95 -10.07 -25.81
C LEU A 265 -8.28 -11.56 -25.85
N ASN A 266 -8.13 -12.19 -27.02
CA ASN A 266 -8.28 -13.64 -27.18
C ASN A 266 -7.12 -14.38 -26.53
N SER A 267 -6.94 -14.25 -25.21
CA SER A 267 -5.94 -15.03 -24.48
C SER A 267 -6.24 -16.51 -24.69
N SER A 268 -5.42 -17.13 -25.55
CA SER A 268 -5.52 -18.56 -25.76
C SER A 268 -5.35 -19.23 -24.39
N SER A 269 -6.26 -20.16 -24.06
CA SER A 269 -6.43 -20.74 -22.71
C SER A 269 -5.29 -21.67 -22.26
N GLN A 270 -4.10 -21.47 -22.83
CA GLN A 270 -2.91 -22.30 -22.71
C GLN A 270 -1.74 -21.59 -22.00
N SER A 271 -1.85 -20.31 -21.63
CA SER A 271 -0.77 -19.60 -20.94
C SER A 271 -1.23 -18.77 -19.72
N ASN A 272 -0.59 -19.00 -18.56
CA ASN A 272 -0.82 -18.27 -17.30
C ASN A 272 -0.13 -16.88 -17.32
N VAL A 273 -0.33 -16.11 -18.39
CA VAL A 273 0.57 -15.02 -18.80
C VAL A 273 -0.17 -13.68 -18.81
N THR A 274 0.18 -12.80 -17.86
CA THR A 274 -0.50 -11.51 -17.64
C THR A 274 -0.06 -10.46 -18.68
N LEU A 275 -0.84 -10.28 -19.75
CA LEU A 275 -0.56 -9.36 -20.87
C LEU A 275 -0.73 -7.89 -20.50
N VAL A 276 -1.66 -7.58 -19.61
CA VAL A 276 -1.88 -6.24 -19.07
C VAL A 276 -1.67 -6.30 -17.57
N ASN A 277 -0.86 -5.38 -17.03
CA ASN A 277 -0.58 -5.35 -15.59
C ASN A 277 -1.65 -4.56 -14.82
N VAL A 278 -2.16 -3.48 -15.42
CA VAL A 278 -3.12 -2.56 -14.81
C VAL A 278 -4.11 -2.05 -15.87
N VAL A 279 -5.39 -2.01 -15.54
CA VAL A 279 -6.44 -1.37 -16.37
C VAL A 279 -6.89 -0.08 -15.69
N LEU A 280 -6.59 1.06 -16.31
CA LEU A 280 -6.99 2.40 -15.87
C LEU A 280 -8.40 2.71 -16.40
N ARG A 281 -9.36 2.81 -15.49
CA ARG A 281 -10.78 3.07 -15.78
C ARG A 281 -11.18 4.46 -15.25
N SER A 282 -11.95 5.20 -16.04
CA SER A 282 -12.58 6.43 -15.55
C SER A 282 -13.88 6.11 -14.83
N ILE A 283 -14.13 6.71 -13.66
CA ILE A 283 -15.42 6.61 -12.95
C ILE A 283 -16.53 7.36 -13.69
N LEU A 284 -16.21 8.51 -14.28
CA LEU A 284 -17.15 9.37 -14.99
C LEU A 284 -16.98 9.22 -16.50
N PRO A 285 -18.05 9.40 -17.29
CA PRO A 285 -17.92 9.50 -18.74
C PRO A 285 -17.05 10.71 -19.11
N ASN A 286 -16.28 10.62 -20.20
CA ASN A 286 -15.51 11.74 -20.73
C ASN A 286 -16.43 12.76 -21.44
N SER A 287 -17.16 13.55 -20.65
CA SER A 287 -17.98 14.68 -21.09
C SER A 287 -17.24 16.01 -20.94
N ARG A 288 -17.52 16.95 -21.88
CA ARG A 288 -17.09 18.37 -21.81
C ARG A 288 -18.08 19.25 -21.02
N SER A 289 -18.93 18.62 -20.23
CA SER A 289 -19.95 19.27 -19.43
C SER A 289 -20.07 18.51 -18.12
N PRO A 290 -20.29 19.20 -16.98
CA PRO A 290 -20.48 18.53 -15.69
C PRO A 290 -21.62 17.50 -15.78
N PRO A 291 -21.40 16.23 -15.38
CA PRO A 291 -22.44 15.21 -15.42
C PRO A 291 -23.56 15.53 -14.43
N SER A 292 -24.78 15.08 -14.74
CA SER A 292 -25.90 15.18 -13.80
C SER A 292 -25.70 14.25 -12.60
N PHE A 293 -26.35 14.55 -11.47
CA PHE A 293 -26.28 13.68 -10.28
C PHE A 293 -26.70 12.23 -10.59
N GLN A 294 -27.66 12.06 -11.49
CA GLN A 294 -28.13 10.73 -11.91
C GLN A 294 -27.05 10.00 -12.73
N GLU A 295 -26.40 10.68 -13.69
CA GLU A 295 -25.30 10.11 -14.47
C GLU A 295 -24.11 9.70 -13.57
N VAL A 296 -23.78 10.52 -12.56
CA VAL A 296 -22.73 10.20 -11.58
C VAL A 296 -23.09 8.96 -10.77
N ALA A 297 -24.34 8.86 -10.30
CA ALA A 297 -24.82 7.71 -9.52
C ALA A 297 -24.82 6.42 -10.37
N GLU A 298 -25.36 6.48 -11.59
CA GLU A 298 -25.40 5.35 -12.53
C GLU A 298 -24.00 4.89 -12.93
N ALA A 299 -23.05 5.81 -13.16
CA ALA A 299 -21.67 5.48 -13.51
C ALA A 299 -20.95 4.80 -12.33
N ILE A 300 -21.08 5.32 -11.10
CA ILE A 300 -20.51 4.70 -9.89
C ILE A 300 -21.12 3.31 -9.66
N GLU A 301 -22.45 3.17 -9.74
CA GLU A 301 -23.13 1.88 -9.55
C GLU A 301 -22.70 0.85 -10.60
N LYS A 302 -22.60 1.25 -11.88
CA LYS A 302 -22.06 0.42 -12.96
C LYS A 302 -20.67 -0.10 -12.61
N HIS A 303 -19.76 0.75 -12.12
CA HIS A 303 -18.41 0.32 -11.76
C HIS A 303 -18.36 -0.58 -10.51
N LEU A 304 -19.22 -0.37 -9.52
CA LEU A 304 -19.34 -1.25 -8.35
C LEU A 304 -19.95 -2.62 -8.67
N GLN A 305 -20.73 -2.74 -9.74
CA GLN A 305 -21.32 -3.99 -10.22
C GLN A 305 -20.40 -4.79 -11.17
N ILE A 306 -19.31 -4.19 -11.68
CA ILE A 306 -18.33 -4.92 -12.49
C ILE A 306 -17.63 -5.96 -11.61
N LYS A 307 -17.76 -7.22 -11.99
CA LYS A 307 -17.06 -8.33 -11.33
C LYS A 307 -15.56 -8.20 -11.58
N GLU A 308 -14.75 -8.42 -10.56
CA GLU A 308 -13.29 -8.44 -10.66
C GLU A 308 -12.82 -9.44 -11.74
N GLU A 309 -12.12 -8.91 -12.75
CA GLU A 309 -11.37 -9.66 -13.76
C GLU A 309 -9.95 -9.95 -13.23
N ASP A 310 -9.21 -10.88 -13.86
CA ASP A 310 -7.85 -11.26 -13.42
C ASP A 310 -6.78 -10.15 -13.55
N THR A 311 -7.17 -8.94 -13.98
CA THR A 311 -6.31 -7.76 -14.16
C THR A 311 -6.47 -6.75 -13.02
N TRP A 312 -5.36 -6.16 -12.55
CA TRP A 312 -5.40 -5.18 -11.46
C TRP A 312 -6.14 -3.89 -11.89
N PRO A 313 -7.18 -3.46 -11.16
CA PRO A 313 -7.89 -2.22 -11.48
C PRO A 313 -7.09 -0.98 -11.04
N SER A 314 -7.23 0.08 -11.83
CA SER A 314 -6.83 1.44 -11.49
C SER A 314 -7.96 2.39 -11.87
N TRP A 315 -8.16 3.43 -11.08
CA TRP A 315 -9.32 4.30 -11.17
C TRP A 315 -8.90 5.75 -11.29
N THR A 316 -9.57 6.53 -12.14
CA THR A 316 -9.38 7.99 -12.25
C THR A 316 -10.72 8.73 -12.36
N VAL A 317 -10.70 10.04 -12.13
CA VAL A 317 -11.80 10.94 -12.51
C VAL A 317 -11.52 11.44 -13.93
N GLY A 318 -12.22 10.89 -14.93
CA GLY A 318 -12.34 11.51 -16.25
C GLY A 318 -13.50 12.50 -16.31
N GLY A 319 -13.65 13.14 -17.47
CA GLY A 319 -14.64 14.20 -17.69
C GLY A 319 -14.43 15.46 -16.81
N GLU A 320 -15.26 16.47 -17.03
CA GLU A 320 -15.23 17.69 -16.23
C GLU A 320 -16.13 17.57 -14.99
N ALA A 321 -15.59 17.87 -13.81
CA ALA A 321 -16.30 17.76 -12.52
C ALA A 321 -16.04 18.97 -11.62
N SER A 322 -17.05 19.37 -10.83
CA SER A 322 -16.93 20.46 -9.87
C SER A 322 -15.95 20.12 -8.74
N HIS A 323 -15.29 21.11 -8.12
CA HIS A 323 -14.29 20.88 -7.06
C HIS A 323 -14.86 20.11 -5.85
N GLU A 324 -16.14 20.31 -5.50
CA GLU A 324 -16.80 19.56 -4.43
C GLU A 324 -16.98 18.08 -4.81
N LEU A 325 -17.39 17.81 -6.06
CA LEU A 325 -17.52 16.45 -6.58
C LEU A 325 -16.14 15.78 -6.71
N LYS A 326 -15.13 16.46 -7.25
CA LYS A 326 -13.73 15.99 -7.30
C LYS A 326 -13.23 15.55 -5.92
N ARG A 327 -13.53 16.32 -4.86
CA ARG A 327 -13.17 15.97 -3.49
C ARG A 327 -13.86 14.70 -2.98
N LEU A 328 -15.14 14.50 -3.29
CA LEU A 328 -15.88 13.29 -2.92
C LEU A 328 -15.42 12.06 -3.72
N LEU A 329 -15.22 12.22 -5.03
CA LEU A 329 -14.68 11.18 -5.91
C LEU A 329 -13.26 10.79 -5.52
N PHE A 330 -12.44 11.72 -5.02
CA PHE A 330 -11.11 11.41 -4.52
C PHE A 330 -11.12 10.53 -3.26
N VAL A 331 -12.07 10.75 -2.34
CA VAL A 331 -12.30 9.83 -1.21
C VAL A 331 -12.66 8.44 -1.74
N LEU A 332 -13.62 8.38 -2.68
CA LEU A 332 -14.05 7.13 -3.30
C LEU A 332 -12.88 6.39 -3.97
N LEU A 333 -12.10 7.07 -4.81
CA LEU A 333 -10.90 6.56 -5.49
C LEU A 333 -9.90 5.89 -4.55
N ILE A 334 -9.64 6.49 -3.39
CA ILE A 334 -8.70 5.93 -2.41
C ILE A 334 -9.29 4.68 -1.73
N THR A 335 -10.60 4.67 -1.46
CA THR A 335 -11.30 3.54 -0.83
C THR A 335 -11.65 2.38 -1.78
N MET A 336 -11.63 2.58 -3.10
CA MET A 336 -11.89 1.52 -4.06
C MET A 336 -10.71 0.55 -4.18
N PRO A 337 -10.96 -0.74 -4.51
CA PRO A 337 -9.92 -1.73 -4.71
C PRO A 337 -9.03 -1.34 -5.89
N GLY A 338 -7.71 -1.51 -5.72
CA GLY A 338 -6.71 -1.18 -6.74
C GLY A 338 -5.99 0.15 -6.53
N SER A 339 -5.33 0.61 -7.59
CA SER A 339 -4.39 1.74 -7.54
C SER A 339 -5.04 3.03 -8.07
N PRO A 340 -5.26 4.07 -7.25
CA PRO A 340 -5.86 5.31 -7.72
C PRO A 340 -4.88 6.09 -8.61
N ALA A 341 -5.41 6.66 -9.68
CA ALA A 341 -4.73 7.58 -10.58
C ALA A 341 -5.43 8.94 -10.53
N ILE A 342 -4.69 9.95 -10.09
CA ILE A 342 -5.23 11.29 -9.87
C ILE A 342 -4.86 12.15 -11.07
N GLN A 343 -5.87 12.77 -11.69
CA GLN A 343 -5.64 13.75 -12.73
C GLN A 343 -5.08 15.06 -12.15
N HIS A 344 -4.17 15.68 -12.90
CA HIS A 344 -3.71 17.03 -12.61
C HIS A 344 -4.87 18.04 -12.63
N ASP A 345 -5.15 18.68 -11.49
CA ASP A 345 -6.18 19.72 -11.37
C ASP A 345 -5.53 21.12 -11.40
N GLU A 346 -6.11 22.07 -12.14
CA GLU A 346 -5.60 23.44 -12.25
C GLU A 346 -5.45 24.13 -10.88
N ASP A 347 -6.25 23.73 -9.90
CA ASP A 347 -6.18 24.20 -8.52
C ASP A 347 -4.89 23.79 -7.80
N PHE A 348 -4.36 22.61 -8.13
CA PHE A 348 -3.07 22.13 -7.64
C PHE A 348 -1.93 22.89 -8.34
N GLU A 349 -2.10 23.18 -9.63
CA GLU A 349 -1.20 23.99 -10.44
C GLU A 349 -1.07 25.43 -9.91
N VAL A 350 -2.19 26.08 -9.56
CA VAL A 350 -2.19 27.44 -8.98
C VAL A 350 -1.56 27.45 -7.59
N PHE A 351 -1.86 26.47 -6.73
CA PHE A 351 -1.18 26.30 -5.44
C PHE A 351 0.34 26.15 -5.61
N GLN A 352 0.76 25.36 -6.59
CA GLN A 352 2.15 25.12 -6.90
C GLN A 352 2.81 26.39 -7.48
N ARG A 353 2.24 27.02 -8.51
CA ARG A 353 2.73 28.26 -9.11
C ARG A 353 2.85 29.42 -8.10
N GLU A 354 1.91 29.54 -7.15
CA GLU A 354 2.01 30.51 -6.03
C GLU A 354 3.11 30.17 -5.01
N PHE A 355 3.35 28.88 -4.75
CA PHE A 355 4.46 28.43 -3.92
C PHE A 355 5.82 28.75 -4.57
N MET A 356 5.92 28.57 -5.89
CA MET A 356 7.17 28.72 -6.66
C MET A 356 7.53 30.19 -6.96
N SER A 357 6.53 31.03 -7.25
CA SER A 357 6.68 32.47 -7.54
C SER A 357 7.41 33.27 -6.44
N LYS A 358 7.49 32.74 -5.21
CA LYS A 358 8.06 33.43 -4.05
C LYS A 358 9.24 32.70 -3.41
N ASN A 359 10.13 32.13 -4.22
CA ASN A 359 11.45 31.65 -3.77
C ASN A 359 12.40 32.81 -3.36
N SER A 360 12.04 33.47 -2.26
CA SER A 360 12.84 34.44 -1.49
C SER A 360 13.62 33.69 -0.38
N PRO A 361 14.79 34.18 0.08
CA PRO A 361 15.74 33.39 0.89
C PRO A 361 15.32 33.06 2.34
N ASN A 362 14.02 32.98 2.65
CA ASN A 362 13.52 32.70 4.00
C ASN A 362 12.43 31.60 4.00
N LYS A 363 12.86 30.36 3.72
CA LYS A 363 11.98 29.20 3.45
C LYS A 363 10.95 28.95 4.57
N ASP A 364 11.29 29.12 5.84
CA ASP A 364 10.36 28.85 6.96
C ASP A 364 9.26 29.91 7.12
N ILE A 365 9.60 31.18 6.91
CA ILE A 365 8.60 32.26 6.92
C ILE A 365 7.66 32.11 5.71
N ILE A 366 8.20 31.82 4.53
CA ILE A 366 7.40 31.72 3.30
C ILE A 366 6.44 30.52 3.37
N ARG A 367 6.89 29.36 3.87
CA ARG A 367 6.03 28.18 4.09
C ARG A 367 4.86 28.48 5.01
N SER A 368 5.09 29.24 6.08
CA SER A 368 4.05 29.71 7.01
C SER A 368 3.09 30.70 6.33
N TYR A 369 3.59 31.65 5.55
CA TYR A 369 2.78 32.70 4.92
C TYR A 369 1.93 32.16 3.75
N THR A 370 2.47 31.32 2.87
CA THR A 370 1.73 30.70 1.76
C THR A 370 0.61 29.80 2.31
N TYR A 371 0.90 28.98 3.32
CA TYR A 371 -0.12 28.17 4.03
C TYR A 371 -1.10 29.01 4.88
N LYS A 372 -0.91 30.33 5.02
CA LYS A 372 -1.85 31.21 5.71
C LYS A 372 -2.76 31.97 4.75
N ASN A 373 -2.23 32.34 3.57
CA ASN A 373 -2.88 33.19 2.57
C ASN A 373 -3.66 32.43 1.49
N MET A 374 -3.33 31.17 1.25
CA MET A 374 -4.07 30.25 0.38
C MET A 374 -5.53 30.13 0.85
N ASP A 375 -6.49 30.05 -0.09
CA ASP A 375 -7.90 29.92 0.28
C ASP A 375 -8.14 28.71 1.21
N LYS A 376 -9.06 28.86 2.15
CA LYS A 376 -9.38 27.85 3.17
C LYS A 376 -9.82 26.53 2.51
N THR A 377 -10.52 26.61 1.38
CA THR A 377 -10.98 25.46 0.59
C THR A 377 -9.79 24.71 -0.01
N LYS A 378 -8.88 25.41 -0.70
CA LYS A 378 -7.69 24.80 -1.31
C LYS A 378 -6.80 24.12 -0.25
N ARG A 379 -6.60 24.77 0.91
CA ARG A 379 -5.84 24.18 2.03
C ARG A 379 -6.49 22.90 2.57
N ALA A 380 -7.81 22.89 2.71
CA ALA A 380 -8.53 21.70 3.12
C ALA A 380 -8.37 20.56 2.11
N ASN A 381 -8.32 20.85 0.81
CA ASN A 381 -8.11 19.84 -0.23
C ASN A 381 -6.69 19.23 -0.18
N VAL A 382 -5.63 20.04 -0.09
CA VAL A 382 -4.25 19.52 0.02
C VAL A 382 -4.02 18.79 1.35
N ALA A 383 -4.59 19.27 2.46
CA ALA A 383 -4.52 18.57 3.74
C ALA A 383 -5.25 17.21 3.69
N LEU A 384 -6.45 17.17 3.08
CA LEU A 384 -7.21 15.93 2.88
C LEU A 384 -6.45 14.95 1.98
N PHE A 385 -5.82 15.42 0.90
CA PHE A 385 -4.95 14.61 0.05
C PHE A 385 -3.90 13.89 0.88
N ASN A 386 -3.09 14.65 1.63
CA ASN A 386 -1.97 14.14 2.40
C ASN A 386 -2.42 13.15 3.50
N ILE A 387 -3.56 13.42 4.14
CA ILE A 387 -4.14 12.50 5.15
C ILE A 387 -4.56 11.18 4.49
N LEU A 388 -5.27 11.22 3.36
CA LEU A 388 -5.78 10.01 2.72
C LEU A 388 -4.69 9.18 2.04
N SER A 389 -3.73 9.82 1.36
CA SER A 389 -2.60 9.11 0.74
C SER A 389 -1.71 8.44 1.79
N HIS A 390 -1.42 9.12 2.89
CA HIS A 390 -0.66 8.53 4.00
C HIS A 390 -1.46 7.43 4.73
N SER A 391 -2.79 7.56 4.84
CA SER A 391 -3.64 6.50 5.40
C SER A 391 -3.58 5.24 4.54
N LYS A 392 -3.72 5.37 3.21
CA LYS A 392 -3.61 4.24 2.26
C LYS A 392 -2.23 3.59 2.30
N ALA A 393 -1.16 4.39 2.34
CA ALA A 393 0.21 3.87 2.47
C ALA A 393 0.44 3.08 3.78
N ILE A 394 -0.18 3.50 4.91
CA ILE A 394 -0.15 2.72 6.17
C ILE A 394 -0.91 1.40 5.99
N GLU A 395 -2.12 1.44 5.42
CA GLU A 395 -2.95 0.25 5.23
C GLU A 395 -2.27 -0.79 4.34
N GLU A 396 -1.70 -0.38 3.21
CA GLU A 396 -0.93 -1.23 2.31
C GLU A 396 0.35 -1.77 2.97
N ALA A 397 1.02 -0.98 3.82
CA ALA A 397 2.18 -1.43 4.59
C ALA A 397 1.79 -2.47 5.66
N LEU A 398 0.64 -2.32 6.31
CA LEU A 398 0.10 -3.30 7.26
C LEU A 398 -0.25 -4.61 6.55
N ILE A 399 -0.97 -4.53 5.42
CA ILE A 399 -1.27 -5.69 4.55
C ILE A 399 0.02 -6.41 4.13
N ALA A 400 1.04 -5.65 3.69
CA ALA A 400 2.33 -6.23 3.32
C ALA A 400 3.05 -6.89 4.51
N SER A 401 3.03 -6.28 5.69
CA SER A 401 3.71 -6.80 6.90
C SER A 401 3.09 -8.10 7.44
N LEU A 402 1.77 -8.26 7.30
CA LEU A 402 1.06 -9.50 7.63
C LEU A 402 1.35 -10.63 6.63
N SER A 403 1.86 -10.27 5.44
CA SER A 403 2.15 -11.20 4.35
C SER A 403 3.59 -11.73 4.36
N GLU A 404 4.49 -11.15 5.16
CA GLU A 404 5.91 -11.50 5.15
C GLU A 404 6.16 -12.81 5.93
N PRO A 405 6.63 -13.90 5.27
CA PRO A 405 6.91 -15.13 5.96
C PRO A 405 8.10 -14.91 6.90
N ARG A 406 7.84 -14.99 8.21
CA ARG A 406 8.87 -14.96 9.25
C ARG A 406 9.87 -16.12 9.01
N MET A 407 10.96 -15.84 8.31
CA MET A 407 12.04 -16.80 8.06
C MET A 407 12.64 -17.20 9.42
N GLY A 408 12.22 -18.35 9.92
CA GLY A 408 12.85 -19.01 11.05
C GLY A 408 14.19 -19.59 10.61
N SER A 409 15.26 -19.11 11.23
CA SER A 409 16.59 -19.74 11.25
C SER A 409 16.57 -21.08 11.98
#